data_AF-A0A1Q3SG45-F1
#
_entry.id   AF-A0A1Q3SG45-F1
#
_cell.length_a   1.000
_cell.length_b   1.000
_cell.length_c   1.000
_cell.angle_alpha   90.00
_cell.angle_beta   90.00
_cell.angle_gamma   90.00
#
_symmetry.space_group_name_H-M   'P 1'
#
loop_
_entity.id
_entity.type
_entity.pdbx_description
1 polymer ?
#
loop_
_entity_poly.entity_id
_entity_poly.type
_entity_poly.pdbx_seq_one_letter_code
_entity_poly.pdbx_strand_id
1 'polypeptide(L)'
;MGLVTLAGCIIALMMATPSQSPLEMLSIGTGYVGLVLIAATLLIGPINMLKVRKNPVNMNFRRDVGIWAGITSLAHVLLAFGVEINWGGTLLGFFLNKEGSLKLNLFGISNFIGLAAALVIIFLLVLSNNYFLKKLKGKRWKAMQRFNYLLFGVAFLHTFTQQINNLRGILLVGAVLGGVLLVLAGQLIGFNIYRKREALRKPATAPATARPVAAPAQAVRPANPYLKVSQAPQRPAPFVSPPLAKTGDYSNGQMAAAFGVTAVMGLIVGFLGFNLLNNSANASNSVTFERNDDNNPAPAFAAPNYGSNSQANNGYNNGNNNSSNAVAGSNSNPFNGGFGGSRRGRASVNQPSGNSGPFHTGGS
;
A
#
# COMPACT_ATOMS: atom_id res chain seq x y z
N MET A 1 17.73 2.96 -5.50
CA MET A 1 16.47 2.48 -4.89
C MET A 1 16.70 1.28 -3.99
N GLY A 2 17.37 0.21 -4.45
CA GLY A 2 17.79 -0.89 -3.56
C GLY A 2 18.52 -0.42 -2.29
N LEU A 3 19.44 0.55 -2.40
CA LEU A 3 20.10 1.17 -1.24
C LEU A 3 19.14 1.87 -0.26
N VAL A 4 18.07 2.49 -0.75
CA VAL A 4 17.08 3.17 0.11
C VAL A 4 16.24 2.14 0.85
N THR A 5 15.83 1.07 0.16
CA THR A 5 15.15 -0.06 0.80
C THR A 5 16.04 -0.72 1.85
N LEU A 6 17.30 -0.98 1.51
CA LEU A 6 18.27 -1.60 2.39
C LEU A 6 18.58 -0.72 3.61
N ALA A 7 18.78 0.59 3.41
CA ALA A 7 18.97 1.54 4.51
C ALA A 7 17.72 1.58 5.43
N GLY A 8 16.51 1.57 4.85
CA GLY A 8 15.28 1.50 5.63
C GLY A 8 15.17 0.21 6.47
N CYS A 9 15.54 -0.94 5.89
CA CYS A 9 15.60 -2.20 6.62
C CYS A 9 16.66 -2.19 7.73
N ILE A 10 17.84 -1.63 7.48
CA ILE A 10 18.89 -1.49 8.49
C ILE A 10 18.42 -0.59 9.63
N ILE A 11 17.81 0.55 9.34
CA ILE A 11 17.27 1.45 10.37
C ILE A 11 16.22 0.71 11.21
N ALA A 12 15.33 -0.05 10.58
CA ALA A 12 14.33 -0.85 11.30
C ALA A 12 14.98 -1.91 12.22
N LEU A 13 16.05 -2.57 11.76
CA LEU A 13 16.83 -3.49 12.59
C LEU A 13 17.58 -2.80 13.73
N MET A 14 18.10 -1.58 13.50
CA MET A 14 18.78 -0.80 14.54
C MET A 14 17.81 -0.28 15.61
N MET A 15 16.54 -0.13 15.26
CA MET A 15 15.47 0.23 16.19
C MET A 15 14.85 -0.99 16.90
N ALA A 16 15.38 -2.20 16.67
CA ALA A 16 14.91 -3.41 17.29
C ALA A 16 15.12 -3.36 18.81
N THR A 17 14.04 -3.54 19.56
CA THR A 17 14.15 -3.82 20.99
C THR A 17 14.65 -5.26 21.21
N PRO A 18 15.42 -5.54 22.28
CA PRO A 18 15.97 -6.89 22.54
C PRO A 18 14.92 -8.00 22.62
N SER A 19 13.66 -7.67 22.88
CA SER A 19 12.55 -8.62 23.00
C SER A 19 11.91 -9.00 21.65
N GLN A 20 12.22 -8.31 20.56
CA GLN A 20 11.57 -8.53 19.26
C GLN A 20 12.45 -9.33 18.32
N SER A 21 11.84 -10.30 17.62
CA SER A 21 12.57 -11.08 16.63
C SER A 21 13.01 -10.19 15.46
N PRO A 22 14.19 -10.43 14.86
CA PRO A 22 14.63 -9.68 13.67
C PRO A 22 13.63 -9.75 12.52
N LEU A 23 12.89 -10.85 12.40
CA LEU A 23 11.89 -11.08 11.37
C LEU A 23 10.68 -10.16 11.55
N GLU A 24 10.22 -9.97 12.79
CA GLU A 24 9.15 -9.01 13.13
C GLU A 24 9.57 -7.58 12.79
N MET A 25 10.80 -7.19 13.13
CA MET A 25 11.36 -5.87 12.84
C MET A 25 11.49 -5.62 11.34
N LEU A 26 11.99 -6.61 10.59
CA LEU A 26 12.07 -6.52 9.13
C LEU A 26 10.68 -6.44 8.51
N SER A 27 9.71 -7.20 9.01
CA SER A 27 8.32 -7.12 8.52
C SER A 27 7.75 -5.71 8.74
N ILE A 28 7.88 -5.16 9.93
CA ILE A 28 7.41 -3.80 10.24
C ILE A 28 8.14 -2.76 9.39
N GLY A 29 9.47 -2.84 9.30
CA GLY A 29 10.31 -1.90 8.55
C GLY A 29 9.98 -1.90 7.06
N THR A 30 9.91 -3.07 6.44
CA THR A 30 9.55 -3.22 5.02
C THR A 30 8.14 -2.70 4.73
N GLY A 31 7.18 -2.84 5.66
CA GLY A 31 5.85 -2.25 5.54
C GLY A 31 5.90 -0.72 5.44
N TYR A 32 6.61 -0.04 6.34
CA TYR A 32 6.75 1.42 6.31
C TYR A 32 7.54 1.91 5.09
N VAL A 33 8.65 1.25 4.75
CA VAL A 33 9.44 1.58 3.56
C VAL A 33 8.59 1.42 2.29
N GLY A 34 7.80 0.34 2.20
CA GLY A 34 6.85 0.12 1.11
C GLY A 34 5.85 1.26 0.98
N LEU A 35 5.22 1.67 2.09
CA LEU A 35 4.27 2.79 2.12
C LEU A 35 4.91 4.11 1.66
N VAL A 36 6.11 4.43 2.14
CA VAL A 36 6.86 5.63 1.74
C VAL A 36 7.21 5.60 0.26
N LEU A 37 7.64 4.45 -0.28
CA LEU A 37 7.92 4.32 -1.71
C LEU A 37 6.64 4.49 -2.55
N ILE A 38 5.50 3.93 -2.13
CA ILE A 38 4.20 4.15 -2.80
C ILE A 38 3.85 5.64 -2.77
N ALA A 39 3.97 6.32 -1.62
CA ALA A 39 3.74 7.75 -1.50
C ALA A 39 4.65 8.56 -2.45
N ALA A 40 5.94 8.20 -2.53
CA ALA A 40 6.89 8.82 -3.44
C ALA A 40 6.46 8.66 -4.91
N THR A 41 5.95 7.49 -5.32
CA THR A 41 5.46 7.31 -6.70
C THR A 41 4.34 8.29 -7.08
N LEU A 42 3.49 8.66 -6.12
CA LEU A 42 2.40 9.61 -6.32
C LEU A 42 2.93 11.05 -6.36
N LEU A 43 3.90 11.39 -5.53
CA LEU A 43 4.48 12.74 -5.43
C LEU A 43 5.37 13.11 -6.63
N ILE A 44 6.01 12.14 -7.28
CA ILE A 44 6.83 12.40 -8.48
C ILE A 44 6.03 13.14 -9.57
N GLY A 45 4.73 12.86 -9.71
CA GLY A 45 3.86 13.52 -10.69
C GLY A 45 3.73 15.03 -10.47
N PRO A 46 3.16 15.47 -9.33
CA PRO A 46 3.05 16.88 -8.97
C PRO A 46 4.38 17.62 -8.90
N ILE A 47 5.42 17.01 -8.31
CA ILE A 47 6.76 17.62 -8.22
C ILE A 47 7.30 17.93 -9.61
N ASN A 48 7.09 17.02 -10.57
CA ASN A 48 7.53 17.27 -11.93
C ASN A 48 6.71 18.37 -12.63
N MET A 49 5.44 18.56 -12.28
CA MET A 49 4.65 19.66 -12.84
C MET A 49 5.10 21.05 -12.36
N LEU A 50 5.67 21.13 -11.15
CA LEU A 50 6.25 22.36 -10.59
C LEU A 50 7.54 22.78 -11.30
N LYS A 51 8.31 21.83 -11.85
CA LYS A 51 9.50 22.13 -12.63
C LYS A 51 9.08 22.79 -13.95
N VAL A 52 9.39 24.08 -14.10
CA VAL A 52 9.04 24.90 -15.27
C VAL A 52 9.76 24.45 -16.54
N ARG A 53 10.95 23.82 -16.43
CA ARG A 53 11.68 23.27 -17.58
C ARG A 53 11.01 21.99 -18.08
N LYS A 54 10.81 21.92 -19.41
CA LYS A 54 10.37 20.73 -20.17
C LYS A 54 11.44 19.63 -20.18
N ASN A 55 11.99 19.26 -19.03
CA ASN A 55 12.77 18.04 -19.00
C ASN A 55 11.77 16.90 -19.21
N PRO A 56 11.94 16.03 -20.22
CA PRO A 56 11.09 14.87 -20.38
C PRO A 56 11.15 14.12 -19.05
N VAL A 57 9.99 13.99 -18.40
CA VAL A 57 9.89 13.28 -17.12
C VAL A 57 10.58 11.95 -17.34
N ASN A 58 11.60 11.64 -16.55
CA ASN A 58 12.21 10.33 -16.63
C ASN A 58 11.15 9.32 -16.16
N MET A 59 10.32 8.88 -17.10
CA MET A 59 9.19 7.98 -16.85
C MET A 59 9.70 6.64 -16.31
N ASN A 60 10.96 6.32 -16.59
CA ASN A 60 11.66 5.17 -16.03
C ASN A 60 11.85 5.36 -14.52
N PHE A 61 12.22 6.54 -14.03
CA PHE A 61 12.41 6.76 -12.59
C PHE A 61 11.14 6.48 -11.77
N ARG A 62 9.98 6.98 -12.20
CA ARG A 62 8.71 6.69 -11.51
C ARG A 62 8.39 5.19 -11.55
N ARG A 63 8.63 4.53 -12.69
CA ARG A 63 8.40 3.10 -12.86
C ARG A 63 9.33 2.29 -11.95
N ASP A 64 10.60 2.65 -11.87
CA ASP A 64 11.59 1.95 -11.06
C ASP A 64 11.24 2.08 -9.58
N VAL A 65 10.89 3.29 -9.10
CA VAL A 65 10.40 3.49 -7.73
C VAL A 65 9.15 2.63 -7.46
N GLY A 66 8.21 2.56 -8.41
CA GLY A 66 7.02 1.71 -8.29
C GLY A 66 7.31 0.21 -8.23
N ILE A 67 8.26 -0.27 -9.03
CA ILE A 67 8.71 -1.68 -8.98
C ILE A 67 9.34 -1.99 -7.62
N TRP A 68 10.23 -1.12 -7.12
CA TRP A 68 10.84 -1.28 -5.80
C TRP A 68 9.82 -1.20 -4.66
N ALA A 69 8.82 -0.33 -4.77
CA ALA A 69 7.69 -0.27 -3.84
C ALA A 69 6.94 -1.61 -3.80
N GLY A 70 6.64 -2.16 -4.99
CA GLY A 70 5.97 -3.45 -5.13
C GLY A 70 6.78 -4.61 -4.56
N ILE A 71 8.07 -4.71 -4.90
CA ILE A 71 8.97 -5.76 -4.38
C ILE A 71 9.08 -5.68 -2.86
N THR A 72 9.28 -4.47 -2.31
CA THR A 72 9.41 -4.26 -0.86
C THR A 72 8.11 -4.62 -0.13
N SER A 73 6.96 -4.27 -0.72
CA SER A 73 5.64 -4.60 -0.14
C SER A 73 5.33 -6.10 -0.23
N LEU A 74 5.77 -6.80 -1.28
CA LEU A 74 5.66 -8.25 -1.35
C LEU A 74 6.59 -8.95 -0.34
N ALA A 75 7.81 -8.45 -0.18
CA ALA A 75 8.71 -8.93 0.87
C ALA A 75 8.09 -8.75 2.26
N HIS A 76 7.43 -7.61 2.52
CA HIS A 76 6.67 -7.39 3.76
C HIS A 76 5.61 -8.47 3.99
N VAL A 77 4.81 -8.85 2.97
CA VAL A 77 3.80 -9.92 3.10
C VAL A 77 4.45 -11.26 3.42
N LEU A 78 5.54 -11.61 2.74
CA LEU A 78 6.26 -12.88 2.99
C LEU A 78 6.86 -12.92 4.40
N LEU A 79 7.42 -11.79 4.87
CA LEU A 79 7.95 -11.68 6.22
C LEU A 79 6.83 -11.76 7.25
N ALA A 80 5.70 -11.08 7.05
CA ALA A 80 4.55 -11.20 7.94
C ALA A 80 4.08 -12.66 8.08
N PHE A 81 4.01 -13.41 6.97
CA PHE A 81 3.71 -14.85 7.01
C PHE A 81 4.77 -15.64 7.77
N GLY A 82 6.05 -15.32 7.59
CA GLY A 82 7.14 -15.91 8.36
C GLY A 82 7.02 -15.69 9.87
N VAL A 83 6.60 -14.49 10.31
CA VAL A 83 6.37 -14.19 11.74
C VAL A 83 5.30 -15.11 12.31
N GLU A 84 4.16 -15.23 11.63
CA GLU A 84 3.02 -16.03 12.10
C GLU A 84 3.38 -17.52 12.22
N ILE A 85 4.08 -18.07 11.21
CA ILE A 85 4.53 -19.46 11.24
C ILE A 85 5.52 -19.67 12.40
N ASN A 86 6.41 -18.71 12.66
CA ASN A 86 7.37 -18.78 13.75
C ASN A 86 6.71 -18.72 15.15
N TRP A 87 5.50 -18.15 15.26
CA TRP A 87 4.69 -18.19 16.48
C TRP A 87 3.83 -19.45 16.61
N GLY A 88 3.99 -20.43 15.70
CA GLY A 88 3.20 -21.66 15.65
C GLY A 88 1.81 -21.48 15.01
N GLY A 89 1.59 -20.36 14.32
CA GLY A 89 0.37 -20.08 13.58
C GLY A 89 0.34 -20.72 12.18
N THR A 90 -0.75 -20.47 11.46
CA THR A 90 -0.91 -20.90 10.06
C THR A 90 -1.16 -19.69 9.18
N LEU A 91 -0.90 -19.80 7.86
CA LEU A 91 -1.20 -18.74 6.88
C LEU A 91 -2.68 -18.30 6.94
N LEU A 92 -3.59 -19.24 7.21
CA LEU A 92 -5.02 -18.97 7.34
C LEU A 92 -5.37 -18.28 8.67
N GLY A 93 -4.51 -18.36 9.69
CA GLY A 93 -4.72 -17.73 11.01
C GLY A 93 -4.81 -16.20 10.98
N PHE A 94 -4.30 -15.57 9.91
CA PHE A 94 -4.50 -14.15 9.63
C PHE A 94 -5.97 -13.79 9.32
N PHE A 95 -6.72 -14.74 8.77
CA PHE A 95 -8.04 -14.52 8.18
C PHE A 95 -9.15 -15.29 8.88
N LEU A 96 -8.82 -16.42 9.52
CA LEU A 96 -9.75 -17.32 10.16
C LEU A 96 -9.44 -17.44 11.66
N ASN A 97 -10.48 -17.58 12.47
CA ASN A 97 -10.34 -18.03 13.85
C ASN A 97 -10.08 -19.55 13.90
N LYS A 98 -9.75 -20.09 15.08
CA LYS A 98 -9.48 -21.53 15.23
C LYS A 98 -10.69 -22.39 14.88
N GLU A 99 -11.89 -21.84 15.01
CA GLU A 99 -13.15 -22.51 14.68
C GLU A 99 -13.49 -22.43 13.17
N GLY A 100 -12.63 -21.81 12.35
CA GLY A 100 -12.82 -21.66 10.90
C GLY A 100 -13.71 -20.49 10.47
N SER A 101 -14.23 -19.71 11.43
CA SER A 101 -15.00 -18.48 11.14
C SER A 101 -14.10 -17.34 10.68
N LEU A 102 -14.63 -16.42 9.87
CA LEU A 102 -13.88 -15.23 9.43
C LEU A 102 -13.50 -14.35 10.63
N LYS A 103 -12.24 -13.94 10.68
CA LYS A 103 -11.70 -13.07 11.71
C LYS A 103 -12.07 -11.62 11.37
N LEU A 104 -13.22 -11.17 11.88
CA LEU A 104 -13.76 -9.82 11.65
C LEU A 104 -13.39 -8.82 12.76
N ASN A 105 -12.45 -9.16 13.64
CA ASN A 105 -11.88 -8.19 14.57
C ASN A 105 -10.93 -7.22 13.83
N LEU A 106 -10.46 -6.18 14.51
CA LEU A 106 -9.62 -5.15 13.90
C LEU A 106 -8.36 -5.72 13.23
N PHE A 107 -7.73 -6.72 13.86
CA PHE A 107 -6.59 -7.45 13.30
C PHE A 107 -6.94 -8.14 11.98
N GLY A 108 -8.01 -8.94 11.95
CA GLY A 108 -8.40 -9.67 10.73
C GLY A 108 -8.90 -8.77 9.61
N ILE A 109 -9.69 -7.73 9.91
CA ILE A 109 -10.08 -6.70 8.93
C ILE A 109 -8.83 -6.04 8.33
N SER A 110 -7.87 -5.68 9.18
CA SER A 110 -6.60 -5.11 8.74
C SER A 110 -5.87 -6.04 7.78
N ASN A 111 -5.83 -7.35 8.05
CA ASN A 111 -5.21 -8.35 7.18
C ASN A 111 -5.95 -8.51 5.84
N PHE A 112 -7.28 -8.48 5.81
CA PHE A 112 -8.04 -8.50 4.55
C PHE A 112 -7.75 -7.28 3.68
N ILE A 113 -7.62 -6.10 4.30
CA ILE A 113 -7.22 -4.87 3.60
C ILE A 113 -5.77 -5.00 3.08
N GLY A 114 -4.86 -5.56 3.88
CA GLY A 114 -3.49 -5.86 3.46
C GLY A 114 -3.42 -6.83 2.29
N LEU A 115 -4.24 -7.90 2.30
CA LEU A 115 -4.36 -8.84 1.19
C LEU A 115 -4.89 -8.16 -0.07
N ALA A 116 -5.91 -7.30 0.05
CA ALA A 116 -6.40 -6.51 -1.07
C ALA A 116 -5.30 -5.61 -1.65
N ALA A 117 -4.49 -4.96 -0.81
CA ALA A 117 -3.34 -4.18 -1.27
C ALA A 117 -2.31 -5.06 -2.00
N ALA A 118 -2.00 -6.24 -1.48
CA ALA A 118 -1.07 -7.18 -2.10
C ALA A 118 -1.54 -7.61 -3.51
N LEU A 119 -2.84 -7.89 -3.68
CA LEU A 119 -3.40 -8.22 -4.99
C LEU A 119 -3.26 -7.05 -5.98
N VAL A 120 -3.51 -5.81 -5.54
CA VAL A 120 -3.32 -4.62 -6.37
C VAL A 120 -1.84 -4.40 -6.72
N ILE A 121 -0.92 -4.65 -5.78
CA ILE A 121 0.53 -4.60 -6.03
C ILE A 121 0.95 -5.60 -7.09
N ILE A 122 0.53 -6.86 -6.97
CA ILE A 122 0.84 -7.91 -7.96
C ILE A 122 0.32 -7.49 -9.34
N PHE A 123 -0.92 -7.02 -9.41
CA PHE A 123 -1.51 -6.50 -10.64
C PHE A 123 -0.68 -5.36 -11.27
N LEU A 124 -0.24 -4.37 -10.47
CA LEU A 124 0.56 -3.24 -10.94
C LEU A 124 2.00 -3.64 -11.32
N LEU A 125 2.61 -4.60 -10.62
CA LEU A 125 3.91 -5.17 -10.95
C LEU A 125 3.87 -5.89 -12.30
N VAL A 126 2.86 -6.73 -12.53
CA VAL A 126 2.64 -7.41 -13.81
C VAL A 126 2.49 -6.38 -14.94
N LEU A 127 1.72 -5.31 -14.71
CA LEU A 127 1.54 -4.20 -15.67
C LEU A 127 2.79 -3.35 -15.90
N SER A 128 3.79 -3.44 -15.03
CA SER A 128 5.05 -2.68 -15.14
C SER A 128 6.05 -3.33 -16.10
N ASN A 129 5.73 -4.49 -16.68
CA ASN A 129 6.51 -5.14 -17.71
C ASN A 129 6.34 -4.48 -19.10
N ASN A 130 7.43 -4.39 -19.86
CA ASN A 130 7.47 -3.90 -21.24
C ASN A 130 6.48 -4.63 -22.17
N TYR A 131 6.17 -5.90 -21.91
CA TYR A 131 5.16 -6.65 -22.68
C TYR A 131 3.77 -5.98 -22.63
N PHE A 132 3.27 -5.67 -21.42
CA PHE A 132 1.96 -5.07 -21.25
C PHE A 132 1.91 -3.62 -21.73
N LEU A 133 3.04 -2.90 -21.63
CA LEU A 133 3.17 -1.56 -22.20
C LEU A 133 2.94 -1.57 -23.72
N LYS A 134 3.53 -2.54 -24.43
CA LYS A 134 3.34 -2.72 -25.88
C LYS A 134 1.91 -3.16 -26.22
N LYS A 135 1.35 -4.09 -25.44
CA LYS A 135 0.03 -4.70 -25.72
C LYS A 135 -1.16 -3.76 -25.45
N LEU A 136 -1.16 -3.04 -24.34
CA LEU A 136 -2.32 -2.27 -23.87
C LEU A 136 -2.47 -0.89 -24.51
N LYS A 137 -1.44 -0.40 -25.23
CA LYS A 137 -1.34 0.97 -25.77
C LYS A 137 -1.38 2.04 -24.65
N GLY A 138 -0.90 3.24 -24.95
CA GLY A 138 -0.65 4.27 -23.93
C GLY A 138 -1.87 4.70 -23.09
N LYS A 139 -3.08 4.76 -23.69
CA LYS A 139 -4.28 5.25 -22.99
C LYS A 139 -4.83 4.25 -21.96
N ARG A 140 -4.98 2.96 -22.33
CA ARG A 140 -5.49 1.92 -21.42
C ARG A 140 -4.47 1.56 -20.34
N TRP A 141 -3.20 1.44 -20.72
CA TRP A 141 -2.12 1.22 -19.75
C TRP A 141 -2.11 2.32 -18.68
N LYS A 142 -2.22 3.59 -19.09
CA LYS A 142 -2.30 4.72 -18.15
C LYS A 142 -3.54 4.68 -17.26
N ALA A 143 -4.68 4.20 -17.75
CA ALA A 143 -5.87 4.02 -16.93
C ALA A 143 -5.66 2.93 -15.86
N MET A 144 -5.07 1.79 -16.22
CA MET A 144 -4.77 0.72 -15.26
C MET A 144 -3.71 1.13 -14.24
N GLN A 145 -2.73 1.94 -14.62
CA GLN A 145 -1.75 2.51 -13.68
C GLN A 145 -2.37 3.47 -12.65
N ARG A 146 -3.63 3.91 -12.82
CA ARG A 146 -4.36 4.69 -11.80
C ARG A 146 -4.78 3.84 -10.60
N PHE A 147 -4.73 2.52 -10.69
CA PHE A 147 -4.88 1.65 -9.52
C PHE A 147 -3.81 1.93 -8.45
N ASN A 148 -2.74 2.67 -8.77
CA ASN A 148 -1.80 3.16 -7.77
C ASN A 148 -2.45 4.10 -6.71
N TYR A 149 -3.50 4.84 -7.06
CA TYR A 149 -4.24 5.65 -6.07
C TYR A 149 -5.05 4.76 -5.12
N LEU A 150 -5.68 3.71 -5.67
CA LEU A 150 -6.38 2.70 -4.87
C LEU A 150 -5.38 1.99 -3.95
N LEU A 151 -4.23 1.57 -4.49
CA LEU A 151 -3.17 0.94 -3.72
C LEU A 151 -2.74 1.81 -2.53
N PHE A 152 -2.47 3.09 -2.77
CA PHE A 152 -2.09 4.00 -1.68
C PHE A 152 -3.18 4.10 -0.60
N GLY A 153 -4.44 4.24 -1.00
CA GLY A 153 -5.57 4.30 -0.06
C GLY A 153 -5.70 3.04 0.78
N VAL A 154 -5.64 1.86 0.16
CA VAL A 154 -5.77 0.56 0.83
C VAL A 154 -4.55 0.28 1.72
N ALA A 155 -3.33 0.57 1.24
CA ALA A 155 -2.10 0.39 2.02
C ALA A 155 -2.03 1.34 3.24
N PHE A 156 -2.48 2.59 3.09
CA PHE A 156 -2.63 3.50 4.22
C PHE A 156 -3.65 2.95 5.22
N LEU A 157 -4.83 2.53 4.75
CA LEU A 157 -5.86 2.01 5.64
C LEU A 157 -5.36 0.80 6.43
N HIS A 158 -4.69 -0.14 5.76
CA HIS A 158 -4.04 -1.29 6.40
C HIS A 158 -3.03 -0.87 7.48
N THR A 159 -2.17 0.11 7.16
CA THR A 159 -1.18 0.63 8.11
C THR A 159 -1.87 1.27 9.32
N PHE A 160 -2.89 2.09 9.07
CA PHE A 160 -3.63 2.79 10.11
C PHE A 160 -4.37 1.84 11.04
N THR A 161 -5.07 0.83 10.48
CA THR A 161 -5.74 -0.21 11.29
C THR A 161 -4.74 -1.03 12.10
N GLN A 162 -3.57 -1.37 11.54
CA GLN A 162 -2.51 -2.02 12.33
C GLN A 162 -1.88 -1.11 13.39
N GLN A 163 -1.80 0.19 13.16
CA GLN A 163 -1.29 1.12 14.16
C GLN A 163 -2.21 1.22 15.37
N ILE A 164 -3.53 1.25 15.13
CA ILE A 164 -4.54 1.20 16.20
C ILE A 164 -4.49 -0.15 16.92
N ASN A 165 -4.45 -1.26 16.18
CA ASN A 165 -4.42 -2.61 16.76
C ASN A 165 -3.19 -2.83 17.68
N ASN A 166 -2.03 -2.30 17.29
CA ASN A 166 -0.79 -2.45 18.04
C ASN A 166 -0.51 -1.29 19.01
N LEU A 167 -1.49 -0.40 19.25
CA LEU A 167 -1.36 0.76 20.14
C LEU A 167 -0.07 1.57 19.90
N ARG A 168 0.27 1.80 18.63
CA ARG A 168 1.54 2.45 18.30
C ARG A 168 1.60 3.89 18.80
N GLY A 169 2.80 4.31 19.19
CA GLY A 169 3.05 5.66 19.70
C GLY A 169 2.57 6.76 18.74
N ILE A 170 2.09 7.86 19.33
CA ILE A 170 1.47 8.99 18.62
C ILE A 170 2.36 9.57 17.51
N LEU A 171 3.69 9.52 17.67
CA LEU A 171 4.65 10.00 16.68
C LEU A 171 4.56 9.23 15.35
N LEU A 172 4.44 7.89 15.40
CA LEU A 172 4.35 7.07 14.18
C LEU A 172 2.99 7.27 13.49
N VAL A 173 1.92 7.38 14.27
CA VAL A 173 0.57 7.69 13.74
C VAL A 173 0.58 9.07 13.09
N GLY A 174 1.11 10.07 13.77
CA GLY A 174 1.27 11.43 13.26
C GLY A 174 2.13 11.49 11.99
N ALA A 175 3.22 10.73 11.92
CA ALA A 175 4.07 10.65 10.74
C ALA A 175 3.33 10.06 9.52
N VAL A 176 2.55 8.99 9.71
CA VAL A 176 1.74 8.40 8.63
C VAL A 176 0.66 9.37 8.17
N LEU A 177 -0.07 9.99 9.10
CA LEU A 177 -1.09 10.99 8.76
C LEU A 177 -0.49 12.21 8.05
N GLY A 178 0.65 12.72 8.53
CA GLY A 178 1.40 13.80 7.90
C GLY A 178 1.86 13.43 6.49
N GLY A 179 2.33 12.19 6.29
CA GLY A 179 2.66 11.66 4.97
C GLY A 179 1.47 11.63 4.01
N VAL A 180 0.29 11.21 4.48
CA VAL A 180 -0.94 11.24 3.68
C VAL A 180 -1.33 12.66 3.30
N LEU A 181 -1.33 13.58 4.27
CA LEU A 181 -1.64 15.00 4.02
C LEU A 181 -0.68 15.60 2.99
N LEU A 182 0.60 15.27 3.08
CA LEU A 182 1.61 15.70 2.11
C LEU A 182 1.32 15.16 0.70
N VAL A 183 0.94 13.88 0.58
CA VAL A 183 0.54 13.28 -0.71
C VAL A 183 -0.69 13.98 -1.27
N LEU A 184 -1.73 14.18 -0.46
CA LEU A 184 -2.98 14.84 -0.88
C LEU A 184 -2.75 16.28 -1.31
N ALA A 185 -1.99 17.06 -0.52
CA ALA A 185 -1.59 18.42 -0.87
C ALA A 185 -0.82 18.45 -2.20
N GLY A 186 0.15 17.53 -2.37
CA GLY A 186 0.86 17.36 -3.63
C GLY A 186 -0.08 17.09 -4.80
N GLN A 187 -1.03 16.16 -4.67
CA GLN A 187 -2.00 15.87 -5.73
C GLN A 187 -2.89 17.08 -6.06
N LEU A 188 -3.36 17.80 -5.05
CA LEU A 188 -4.20 18.98 -5.23
C LEU A 188 -3.45 20.10 -5.97
N ILE A 189 -2.19 20.36 -5.59
CA ILE A 189 -1.30 21.31 -6.29
C ILE A 189 -1.11 20.87 -7.75
N GLY A 190 -0.79 19.59 -7.97
CA GLY A 190 -0.62 19.04 -9.32
C GLY A 190 -1.88 19.19 -10.19
N PHE A 191 -3.05 18.91 -9.62
CA PHE A 191 -4.34 19.06 -10.29
C PHE A 191 -4.64 20.53 -10.64
N ASN A 192 -4.38 21.45 -9.72
CA ASN A 192 -4.58 22.89 -9.95
C ASN A 192 -3.67 23.41 -11.07
N ILE A 193 -2.41 22.98 -11.12
CA ILE A 193 -1.47 23.34 -12.20
C ILE A 193 -1.95 22.78 -13.54
N TYR A 194 -2.39 21.51 -13.55
CA TYR A 194 -2.94 20.88 -14.74
C TYR A 194 -4.13 21.65 -15.30
N ARG A 195 -5.11 21.99 -14.44
CA ARG A 195 -6.32 22.74 -14.83
C ARG A 195 -5.99 24.13 -15.38
N LYS A 196 -5.06 24.85 -14.75
CA LYS A 196 -4.59 26.17 -15.23
C LYS A 196 -3.96 26.05 -16.63
N ARG A 197 -3.11 25.05 -16.86
CA ARG A 197 -2.47 24.82 -18.17
C ARG A 197 -3.47 24.39 -19.25
N GLU A 198 -4.51 23.66 -18.88
CA GLU A 198 -5.58 23.28 -19.82
C GLU A 198 -6.42 24.50 -20.23
N ALA A 199 -6.76 25.37 -19.27
CA ALA A 199 -7.48 26.61 -19.55
C ALA A 199 -6.70 27.53 -20.53
N LEU A 200 -5.37 27.60 -20.39
CA LEU A 200 -4.51 28.35 -21.31
C LEU A 200 -4.35 27.69 -22.68
N ARG A 201 -4.58 26.36 -22.79
CA ARG A 201 -4.42 25.60 -24.03
C ARG A 201 -5.68 25.56 -24.88
N LYS A 202 -6.86 25.70 -24.29
CA LYS A 202 -8.08 25.92 -25.05
C LYS A 202 -7.87 27.26 -25.75
N PRO A 203 -7.60 27.29 -27.08
CA PRO A 203 -7.56 28.56 -27.79
C PRO A 203 -8.92 29.20 -27.48
N ALA A 204 -8.94 30.50 -27.12
CA ALA A 204 -10.19 31.24 -27.14
C ALA A 204 -10.84 30.86 -28.45
N THR A 205 -11.97 30.14 -28.40
CA THR A 205 -12.68 29.68 -29.58
C THR A 205 -12.86 30.94 -30.39
N ALA A 206 -12.03 31.11 -31.43
CA ALA A 206 -12.05 32.32 -32.21
C ALA A 206 -13.51 32.44 -32.65
N PRO A 207 -14.20 33.53 -32.31
CA PRO A 207 -15.61 33.64 -32.62
C PRO A 207 -15.74 33.31 -34.10
N ALA A 208 -16.66 32.40 -34.44
CA ALA A 208 -16.86 31.89 -35.80
C ALA A 208 -17.24 32.99 -36.83
N THR A 209 -17.18 34.25 -36.42
CA THR A 209 -17.42 35.47 -37.17
C THR A 209 -16.17 35.93 -37.89
N ALA A 210 -15.77 35.17 -38.91
CA ALA A 210 -15.24 35.73 -40.15
C ALA A 210 -15.10 34.57 -41.12
N ARG A 211 -16.25 34.06 -41.59
CA ARG A 211 -16.29 33.44 -42.91
C ARG A 211 -15.70 34.51 -43.84
N PRO A 212 -14.53 34.30 -44.47
CA PRO A 212 -14.01 35.27 -45.43
C PRO A 212 -15.13 35.42 -46.46
N VAL A 213 -15.68 36.63 -46.59
CA VAL A 213 -16.52 36.96 -47.74
C VAL A 213 -15.72 36.54 -48.95
N ALA A 214 -16.30 35.66 -49.76
CA ALA A 214 -15.65 35.06 -50.91
C ALA A 214 -14.85 36.13 -51.64
N ALA A 215 -13.53 35.97 -51.67
CA ALA A 215 -12.68 36.86 -52.44
C ALA A 215 -13.23 36.85 -53.88
N PRO A 216 -13.53 38.02 -54.46
CA PRO A 216 -14.01 38.06 -55.84
C PRO A 216 -12.98 37.35 -56.71
N ALA A 217 -13.47 36.53 -57.63
CA ALA A 217 -12.67 35.74 -58.56
C ALA A 217 -11.52 36.58 -59.11
N GLN A 218 -10.30 36.25 -58.71
CA GLN A 218 -9.12 36.93 -59.23
C GLN A 218 -9.06 36.64 -60.73
N ALA A 219 -9.19 37.71 -61.51
CA ALA A 219 -8.94 37.72 -62.93
C ALA A 219 -7.57 37.09 -63.22
N VAL A 220 -7.56 36.21 -64.22
CA VAL A 220 -6.38 35.56 -64.80
C VAL A 220 -5.29 36.61 -65.04
N ARG A 221 -4.23 36.59 -64.21
CA ARG A 221 -3.03 37.40 -64.46
C ARG A 221 -2.25 36.74 -65.59
N PRO A 222 -1.90 37.47 -66.67
CA PRO A 222 -1.05 36.93 -67.73
C PRO A 222 0.34 36.60 -67.19
N ALA A 223 0.90 35.51 -67.70
CA ALA A 223 2.23 35.01 -67.36
C ALA A 223 3.27 36.11 -67.57
N ASN A 224 3.99 36.47 -66.50
CA ASN A 224 5.10 37.40 -66.55
C ASN A 224 6.37 36.63 -66.95
N PRO A 225 6.96 36.83 -68.14
CA PRO A 225 8.09 36.05 -68.64
C PRO A 225 9.46 36.43 -68.03
N TYR A 226 9.51 37.35 -67.05
CA TYR A 226 10.78 37.90 -66.54
C TYR A 226 11.13 37.53 -65.09
N LEU A 227 10.56 36.47 -64.52
CA LEU A 227 11.07 35.92 -63.25
C LEU A 227 12.31 35.05 -63.50
N LYS A 228 13.48 35.70 -63.59
CA LYS A 228 14.79 35.05 -63.46
C LYS A 228 14.81 34.25 -62.17
N VAL A 229 15.04 32.94 -62.33
CA VAL A 229 15.37 32.00 -61.26
C VAL A 229 16.59 32.53 -60.51
N SER A 230 16.35 33.22 -59.39
CA SER A 230 17.40 33.43 -58.39
C SER A 230 17.68 32.05 -57.78
N GLN A 231 18.86 31.54 -58.08
CA GLN A 231 19.37 30.28 -57.55
C GLN A 231 19.18 30.28 -56.03
N ALA A 232 18.41 29.29 -55.55
CA ALA A 232 18.24 29.06 -54.14
C ALA A 232 19.64 28.88 -53.49
N PRO A 233 19.90 29.48 -52.32
CA PRO A 233 21.14 29.27 -51.59
C PRO A 233 21.33 27.76 -51.39
N GLN A 234 22.46 27.24 -51.83
CA GLN A 234 22.82 25.83 -51.70
C GLN A 234 22.61 25.41 -50.25
N ARG A 235 21.71 24.44 -50.05
CA ARG A 235 21.51 23.80 -48.76
C ARG A 235 22.87 23.27 -48.30
N PRO A 236 23.38 23.65 -47.12
CA PRO A 236 24.57 23.02 -46.57
C PRO A 236 24.33 21.51 -46.51
N ALA A 237 25.33 20.74 -46.93
CA ALA A 237 25.29 19.29 -46.96
C ALA A 237 24.75 18.74 -45.62
N PRO A 238 23.89 17.71 -45.65
CA PRO A 238 23.38 17.11 -44.42
C PRO A 238 24.55 16.73 -43.52
N PHE A 239 24.52 17.23 -42.28
CA PHE A 239 25.46 16.87 -41.23
C PHE A 239 25.43 15.34 -41.05
N VAL A 240 26.42 14.66 -41.61
CA VAL A 240 26.63 13.22 -41.40
C VAL A 240 27.04 13.08 -39.95
N SER A 241 26.08 12.68 -39.12
CA SER A 241 26.35 12.37 -37.72
C SER A 241 27.37 11.22 -37.71
N PRO A 242 28.44 11.28 -36.89
CA PRO A 242 29.32 10.14 -36.73
C PRO A 242 28.49 8.91 -36.32
N PRO A 243 28.84 7.70 -36.78
CA PRO A 243 28.11 6.50 -36.42
C PRO A 243 28.03 6.43 -34.89
N LEU A 244 26.80 6.46 -34.36
CA LEU A 244 26.54 6.19 -32.96
C LEU A 244 27.28 4.88 -32.64
N ALA A 245 28.25 4.98 -31.73
CA ALA A 245 28.86 3.80 -31.14
C ALA A 245 27.71 2.87 -30.72
N LYS A 246 27.70 1.63 -31.23
CA LYS A 246 26.76 0.59 -30.83
C LYS A 246 26.84 0.49 -29.31
N THR A 247 25.95 1.18 -28.60
CA THR A 247 25.70 0.94 -27.19
C THR A 247 25.26 -0.50 -27.11
N GLY A 248 26.09 -1.35 -26.50
CA GLY A 248 25.98 -2.79 -26.56
C GLY A 248 24.55 -3.28 -26.41
N ASP A 249 24.18 -4.21 -27.29
CA ASP A 249 22.99 -5.04 -27.16
C ASP A 249 23.07 -5.79 -25.82
N TYR A 250 22.57 -5.16 -24.76
CA TYR A 250 22.15 -5.91 -23.58
C TYR A 250 20.94 -6.74 -24.04
N SER A 251 21.22 -7.98 -24.45
CA SER A 251 20.20 -8.92 -24.86
C SER A 251 19.14 -9.02 -23.76
N ASN A 252 17.86 -9.16 -24.12
CA ASN A 252 16.76 -9.26 -23.16
C ASN A 252 17.00 -10.34 -22.07
N GLY A 253 17.90 -11.30 -22.31
CA GLY A 253 18.36 -12.27 -21.33
C GLY A 253 19.26 -11.71 -20.22
N GLN A 254 20.12 -10.72 -20.48
CA GLN A 254 21.02 -10.14 -19.47
C GLN A 254 20.27 -9.26 -18.45
N MET A 255 19.23 -8.54 -18.89
CA MET A 255 18.36 -7.81 -17.96
C MET A 255 17.46 -8.76 -17.15
N ALA A 256 16.93 -9.82 -17.76
CA ALA A 256 16.20 -10.86 -17.03
C ALA A 256 17.09 -11.59 -16.01
N ALA A 257 18.37 -11.81 -16.34
CA ALA A 257 19.36 -12.37 -15.42
C ALA A 257 19.71 -11.40 -14.27
N ALA A 258 19.83 -10.09 -14.51
CA ALA A 258 20.08 -9.12 -13.44
C ALA A 258 18.91 -9.03 -12.44
N PHE A 259 17.66 -9.07 -12.93
CA PHE A 259 16.46 -9.10 -12.06
C PHE A 259 16.26 -10.47 -11.39
N GLY A 260 16.57 -11.56 -12.11
CA GLY A 260 16.57 -12.92 -11.57
C GLY A 260 17.60 -13.09 -10.45
N VAL A 261 18.84 -12.65 -10.64
CA VAL A 261 19.91 -12.73 -9.63
C VAL A 261 19.58 -11.91 -8.39
N THR A 262 18.92 -10.75 -8.51
CA THR A 262 18.57 -9.94 -7.32
C THR A 262 17.40 -10.55 -6.54
N ALA A 263 16.40 -11.10 -7.22
CA ALA A 263 15.28 -11.80 -6.58
C ALA A 263 15.71 -13.16 -5.98
N VAL A 264 16.58 -13.88 -6.68
CA VAL A 264 17.18 -15.14 -6.22
C VAL A 264 18.16 -14.89 -5.08
N MET A 265 18.95 -13.81 -5.08
CA MET A 265 19.78 -13.45 -3.92
C MET A 265 18.94 -13.07 -2.70
N GLY A 266 17.80 -12.39 -2.87
CA GLY A 266 16.85 -12.13 -1.77
C GLY A 266 16.23 -13.42 -1.20
N LEU A 267 15.91 -14.39 -2.07
CA LEU A 267 15.43 -15.71 -1.66
C LEU A 267 16.55 -16.59 -1.06
N ILE A 268 17.78 -16.51 -1.57
CA ILE A 268 18.96 -17.24 -1.07
C ILE A 268 19.38 -16.70 0.30
N VAL A 269 19.38 -15.39 0.51
CA VAL A 269 19.65 -14.80 1.84
C VAL A 269 18.53 -15.16 2.83
N GLY A 270 17.27 -15.18 2.38
CA GLY A 270 16.15 -15.69 3.19
C GLY A 270 16.27 -17.18 3.52
N PHE A 271 16.70 -18.01 2.56
CA PHE A 271 16.84 -19.46 2.72
C PHE A 271 18.11 -19.88 3.49
N LEU A 272 19.22 -19.13 3.36
CA LEU A 272 20.42 -19.28 4.18
C LEU A 272 20.18 -18.80 5.61
N GLY A 273 19.46 -17.69 5.80
CA GLY A 273 19.00 -17.26 7.12
C GLY A 273 18.10 -18.31 7.79
N PHE A 274 17.19 -18.92 7.02
CA PHE A 274 16.33 -20.00 7.50
C PHE A 274 17.11 -21.27 7.90
N ASN A 275 18.09 -21.70 7.10
CA ASN A 275 18.93 -22.88 7.44
C ASN A 275 19.90 -22.63 8.60
N LEU A 276 20.42 -21.41 8.77
CA LEU A 276 21.26 -21.06 9.93
C LEU A 276 20.47 -21.04 11.23
N LEU A 277 19.20 -20.61 11.21
CA LEU A 277 18.30 -20.62 12.36
C LEU A 277 17.81 -22.05 12.71
N ASN A 278 17.65 -22.92 11.71
CA ASN A 278 17.26 -24.31 11.96
C ASN A 278 18.41 -25.15 12.53
N ASN A 279 19.67 -24.83 12.20
CA ASN A 279 20.84 -25.50 12.75
C ASN A 279 21.19 -25.02 14.18
N SER A 280 20.90 -23.77 14.55
CA SER A 280 21.09 -23.30 15.94
C SER A 280 20.04 -23.85 16.91
N ALA A 281 18.84 -24.19 16.42
CA ALA A 281 17.81 -24.89 17.21
C ALA A 281 18.19 -26.34 17.56
N ASN A 282 19.07 -26.98 16.76
CA ASN A 282 19.58 -28.33 17.07
C ASN A 282 20.81 -28.30 17.98
N ALA A 283 21.59 -27.21 18.00
CA ALA A 283 22.74 -27.06 18.89
C ALA A 283 22.36 -26.78 20.35
N SER A 284 21.11 -26.38 20.63
CA SER A 284 20.62 -26.10 21.99
C SER A 284 20.03 -27.33 22.70
N ASN A 285 19.92 -28.48 22.03
CA ASN A 285 19.38 -29.72 22.61
C ASN A 285 20.47 -30.72 23.07
N SER A 286 21.76 -30.39 22.98
CA SER A 286 22.85 -31.28 23.42
C SER A 286 23.57 -30.81 24.70
N VAL A 287 23.03 -29.83 25.43
CA VAL A 287 23.47 -29.59 26.81
C VAL A 287 22.72 -30.59 27.70
N THR A 288 23.19 -31.83 27.68
CA THR A 288 22.90 -32.79 28.75
C THR A 288 23.43 -32.19 30.05
N PHE A 289 22.51 -31.72 30.89
CA PHE A 289 22.77 -31.48 32.29
C PHE A 289 23.17 -32.82 32.90
N GLU A 290 24.48 -33.03 33.05
CA GLU A 290 25.04 -34.10 33.86
C GLU A 290 24.61 -33.83 35.30
N ARG A 291 23.62 -34.60 35.75
CA ARG A 291 23.08 -34.57 37.11
C ARG A 291 24.14 -35.21 38.01
N ASN A 292 24.99 -34.38 38.62
CA ASN A 292 25.84 -34.81 39.73
C ASN A 292 24.92 -35.13 40.93
N ASP A 293 24.64 -36.42 41.12
CA ASP A 293 24.05 -36.97 42.33
C ASP A 293 25.13 -37.04 43.43
N ASP A 294 25.56 -35.88 43.93
CA ASP A 294 26.44 -35.79 45.09
C ASP A 294 25.60 -35.76 46.37
N ASN A 295 25.34 -36.97 46.89
CA ASN A 295 24.91 -37.20 48.27
C ASN A 295 25.97 -36.63 49.24
N ASN A 296 25.72 -35.46 49.82
CA ASN A 296 26.45 -34.99 50.99
C ASN A 296 25.49 -34.32 52.00
N PRO A 297 25.36 -34.82 53.25
CA PRO A 297 24.47 -34.22 54.24
C PRO A 297 25.01 -32.88 54.74
N ALA A 298 24.13 -31.87 54.76
CA ALA A 298 24.44 -30.53 55.26
C ALA A 298 24.77 -30.52 56.77
N PRO A 299 25.73 -29.68 57.23
CA PRO A 299 26.01 -29.50 58.64
C PRO A 299 24.94 -28.65 59.33
N ALA A 300 24.54 -29.09 60.53
CA ALA A 300 23.63 -28.40 61.42
C ALA A 300 24.18 -27.03 61.84
N PHE A 301 23.44 -25.96 61.53
CA PHE A 301 23.65 -24.64 62.12
C PHE A 301 22.58 -24.38 63.18
N ALA A 302 23.07 -24.14 64.39
CA ALA A 302 22.31 -23.84 65.60
C ALA A 302 21.55 -22.50 65.47
N ALA A 303 20.30 -22.51 65.92
CA ALA A 303 19.48 -21.31 66.11
C ALA A 303 19.82 -20.63 67.46
N PRO A 304 19.80 -19.29 67.54
CA PRO A 304 19.70 -18.59 68.82
C PRO A 304 18.24 -18.47 69.26
N ASN A 305 18.08 -18.77 70.53
CA ASN A 305 16.90 -18.76 71.36
C ASN A 305 16.30 -17.34 71.51
N TYR A 306 15.02 -17.15 71.17
CA TYR A 306 14.21 -16.03 71.68
C TYR A 306 12.87 -16.58 72.14
N GLY A 307 12.70 -16.66 73.46
CA GLY A 307 11.42 -16.92 74.08
C GLY A 307 10.55 -15.67 74.09
N SER A 308 9.25 -15.85 73.88
CA SER A 308 8.21 -15.28 74.77
C SER A 308 6.80 -15.69 74.31
N ASN A 309 6.02 -16.06 75.32
CA ASN A 309 4.56 -16.00 75.46
C ASN A 309 3.62 -16.88 74.62
N SER A 310 3.19 -17.93 75.32
CA SER A 310 1.86 -18.52 75.42
C SER A 310 0.64 -17.65 75.03
N GLN A 311 -0.25 -18.22 74.22
CA GLN A 311 -1.66 -18.54 74.53
C GLN A 311 -2.28 -19.17 73.26
N ALA A 312 -2.65 -20.46 73.28
CA ALA A 312 -4.03 -20.94 73.51
C ALA A 312 -5.04 -20.37 72.48
N ASN A 313 -5.89 -21.10 71.75
CA ASN A 313 -6.46 -22.44 71.89
C ASN A 313 -7.34 -22.72 70.63
N ASN A 314 -7.70 -23.99 70.41
CA ASN A 314 -8.75 -24.53 69.52
C ASN A 314 -8.47 -24.51 67.99
N GLY A 315 -8.43 -25.62 67.23
CA GLY A 315 -8.96 -26.97 67.43
C GLY A 315 -10.36 -27.13 66.84
N TYR A 316 -10.51 -28.08 65.89
CA TYR A 316 -11.70 -28.64 65.18
C TYR A 316 -11.54 -28.51 63.64
N ASN A 317 -11.08 -29.50 62.87
CA ASN A 317 -11.39 -30.93 62.69
C ASN A 317 -12.63 -31.24 61.81
N ASN A 318 -12.33 -31.74 60.60
CA ASN A 318 -12.94 -32.87 59.86
C ASN A 318 -14.28 -32.77 59.11
N GLY A 319 -14.33 -33.52 57.99
CA GLY A 319 -15.54 -34.10 57.37
C GLY A 319 -16.00 -33.40 56.09
N ASN A 320 -15.73 -33.85 54.86
CA ASN A 320 -16.12 -35.09 54.16
C ASN A 320 -17.58 -35.09 53.62
N ASN A 321 -17.76 -35.75 52.46
CA ASN A 321 -18.98 -36.05 51.67
C ASN A 321 -19.37 -34.99 50.63
N ASN A 322 -19.26 -35.20 49.31
CA ASN A 322 -19.75 -36.27 48.43
C ASN A 322 -21.28 -36.40 48.42
N SER A 323 -21.90 -36.13 47.26
CA SER A 323 -23.00 -36.89 46.62
C SER A 323 -24.02 -36.03 45.87
N SER A 324 -24.54 -36.64 44.79
CA SER A 324 -25.90 -36.48 44.24
C SER A 324 -26.09 -35.36 43.21
N ASN A 325 -26.22 -35.70 41.92
CA ASN A 325 -27.48 -35.97 41.21
C ASN A 325 -28.35 -34.72 41.03
N ALA A 326 -29.07 -34.45 39.95
CA ALA A 326 -29.24 -35.02 38.62
C ALA A 326 -30.37 -34.19 37.95
N VAL A 327 -30.64 -34.50 36.69
CA VAL A 327 -31.96 -34.41 36.03
C VAL A 327 -32.40 -33.08 35.41
N ALA A 328 -32.57 -33.19 34.09
CA ALA A 328 -33.34 -32.34 33.20
C ALA A 328 -34.85 -32.37 33.51
N GLY A 329 -35.53 -31.25 33.30
CA GLY A 329 -36.99 -31.17 33.40
C GLY A 329 -37.54 -30.00 32.60
N SER A 330 -38.18 -30.33 31.49
CA SER A 330 -38.99 -29.50 30.59
C SER A 330 -40.26 -28.92 31.23
N ASN A 331 -40.69 -27.75 30.73
CA ASN A 331 -42.08 -27.23 30.59
C ASN A 331 -42.04 -25.70 30.76
N SER A 332 -42.79 -24.84 30.08
CA SER A 332 -43.87 -24.94 29.09
C SER A 332 -44.22 -23.48 28.73
N ASN A 333 -44.37 -23.16 27.44
CA ASN A 333 -45.18 -22.02 26.96
C ASN A 333 -46.67 -22.27 27.32
N PRO A 334 -47.67 -21.35 27.14
CA PRO A 334 -47.70 -20.10 26.35
C PRO A 334 -48.51 -18.90 26.96
N PHE A 335 -48.37 -17.67 26.42
CA PHE A 335 -49.40 -16.58 26.41
C PHE A 335 -48.84 -15.46 25.50
N ASN A 336 -49.32 -15.17 24.29
CA ASN A 336 -50.63 -14.73 23.76
C ASN A 336 -50.97 -13.24 24.00
N GLY A 337 -51.29 -12.54 22.90
CA GLY A 337 -51.82 -11.17 22.81
C GLY A 337 -50.86 -10.22 22.05
N GLY A 338 -51.09 -9.77 20.82
CA GLY A 338 -52.32 -9.67 20.03
C GLY A 338 -52.68 -8.19 19.81
N PHE A 339 -53.17 -7.86 18.60
CA PHE A 339 -53.67 -6.56 18.09
C PHE A 339 -52.58 -5.59 17.59
N GLY A 340 -52.51 -5.20 16.32
CA GLY A 340 -53.57 -4.84 15.36
C GLY A 340 -53.36 -3.36 15.02
N GLY A 341 -53.42 -2.83 13.80
CA GLY A 341 -53.80 -3.27 12.48
C GLY A 341 -54.06 -1.99 11.66
N SER A 342 -54.12 -2.11 10.32
CA SER A 342 -54.77 -1.15 9.39
C SER A 342 -54.11 0.24 9.23
N ARG A 343 -54.18 0.96 8.11
CA ARG A 343 -54.75 0.83 6.76
C ARG A 343 -54.40 2.13 6.00
N ARG A 344 -54.24 2.04 4.67
CA ARG A 344 -54.58 3.06 3.62
C ARG A 344 -53.80 4.40 3.70
N GLY A 345 -53.57 5.17 2.65
CA GLY A 345 -53.95 5.24 1.23
C GLY A 345 -53.38 6.61 0.75
N ARG A 346 -52.72 6.68 -0.40
CA ARG A 346 -53.24 7.21 -1.68
C ARG A 346 -53.42 8.75 -1.77
N ALA A 347 -52.65 9.38 -2.66
CA ALA A 347 -52.97 10.50 -3.59
C ALA A 347 -51.61 11.08 -4.06
N SER A 348 -51.18 11.10 -5.33
CA SER A 348 -51.74 11.55 -6.62
C SER A 348 -51.91 13.08 -6.74
N VAL A 349 -51.28 13.62 -7.80
CA VAL A 349 -51.75 14.73 -8.68
C VAL A 349 -51.33 16.18 -8.30
N ASN A 350 -50.45 16.81 -9.11
CA ASN A 350 -50.78 17.93 -10.02
C ASN A 350 -49.53 18.61 -10.67
N GLN A 351 -49.46 18.57 -12.00
CA GLN A 351 -49.10 19.71 -12.88
C GLN A 351 -50.44 20.44 -13.20
N PRO A 352 -50.54 21.74 -13.61
CA PRO A 352 -49.89 22.28 -14.83
C PRO A 352 -49.66 23.83 -14.94
N SER A 353 -49.02 24.23 -16.06
CA SER A 353 -49.26 25.40 -16.96
C SER A 353 -49.27 26.88 -16.49
N GLY A 354 -48.69 27.75 -17.35
CA GLY A 354 -49.05 29.17 -17.54
C GLY A 354 -47.84 30.14 -17.46
N ASN A 355 -47.25 30.68 -18.54
CA ASN A 355 -47.69 31.68 -19.55
C ASN A 355 -47.46 33.16 -19.12
N SER A 356 -47.22 34.00 -20.14
CA SER A 356 -47.12 35.49 -20.25
C SER A 356 -45.82 36.22 -19.86
N GLY A 357 -45.13 36.80 -20.86
CA GLY A 357 -44.22 37.96 -20.73
C GLY A 357 -45.02 39.28 -20.53
N PRO A 358 -44.66 40.45 -21.09
CA PRO A 358 -43.38 40.99 -21.61
C PRO A 358 -42.90 42.22 -20.79
N PHE A 359 -41.71 42.80 -21.04
CA PHE A 359 -41.53 44.26 -20.88
C PHE A 359 -40.31 44.80 -21.65
N HIS A 360 -40.63 45.59 -22.66
CA HIS A 360 -39.79 46.61 -23.30
C HIS A 360 -39.82 47.87 -22.42
N THR A 361 -38.67 48.48 -22.13
CA THR A 361 -38.55 49.92 -21.90
C THR A 361 -37.23 50.40 -22.46
N GLY A 362 -37.30 51.37 -23.38
CA GLY A 362 -36.14 52.11 -23.91
C GLY A 362 -35.80 53.36 -23.09
N GLY A 363 -34.83 54.12 -23.61
CA GLY A 363 -34.32 55.42 -23.11
C GLY A 363 -32.93 55.24 -22.48
N SER A 364 -31.85 55.86 -22.97
CA SER A 364 -31.68 57.16 -23.64
C SER A 364 -30.51 57.12 -24.62
#